data_AF-A0AB34IGP7-F1
#
_entry.id   AF-A0AB34IGP7-F1
#
_cell.length_a   1.000
_cell.length_b   1.000
_cell.length_c   1.000
_cell.angle_alpha   90.00
_cell.angle_beta   90.00
_cell.angle_gamma   90.00
#
_symmetry.space_group_name_H-M   'P 1'
#
loop_
_entity.id
_entity.type
_entity.pdbx_description
1 polymer ?
#
loop_
_entity_poly.entity_id
_entity_poly.type
_entity_poly.pdbx_seq_one_letter_code
_entity_poly.pdbx_strand_id
1 'polypeptide(L)'
;MALFAVSTALVEAALHHCVVATPRWGSYARSPHDRRGLPQLVEDEAALDEMTPCGVDERCIYFVTGNAKKEQEVNLILSDQDLRPFRVEHVDLDLPELQGEPLDIAREKCRCAAQRVQASVIVEDTSLCFNALNGMPGPYIKWFVSAVGNDGLFDLLAGKEDKTAYCQCTLAFSPGPGAEPLVFVGRTDGRVVPPEGEGGFGWDAIFVPNGMEMPFGAMPIETKNQISHRARALQKFVAHCKHNEDAIMELISTWS
;
A
#
# COMPACT_ATOMS: atom_id res chain seq x y z
N MET A 1 -53.32 -12.39 0.99
CA MET A 1 -52.79 -13.54 0.25
C MET A 1 -51.75 -13.00 -0.72
N ALA A 2 -50.45 -13.30 -0.73
CA ALA A 2 -49.50 -14.11 0.07
C ALA A 2 -48.13 -13.44 -0.21
N LEU A 3 -47.34 -12.98 0.77
CA LEU A 3 -46.22 -13.69 1.41
C LEU A 3 -45.50 -14.70 0.49
N PHE A 4 -44.27 -14.40 0.06
CA PHE A 4 -43.19 -15.39 -0.06
C PHE A 4 -41.82 -14.75 0.16
N ALA A 5 -41.11 -15.34 1.13
CA ALA A 5 -39.72 -15.09 1.47
C ALA A 5 -38.77 -15.90 0.57
N VAL A 6 -37.56 -15.39 0.33
CA VAL A 6 -36.39 -16.17 -0.12
C VAL A 6 -35.20 -15.62 0.69
N SER A 7 -34.91 -16.19 1.86
CA SER A 7 -33.99 -17.32 2.11
C SER A 7 -32.52 -16.97 1.84
N THR A 8 -31.83 -16.66 2.92
CA THR A 8 -30.39 -16.68 3.13
C THR A 8 -29.80 -18.06 2.82
N ALA A 9 -29.02 -18.17 1.75
CA ALA A 9 -28.01 -19.23 1.56
C ALA A 9 -27.26 -18.97 0.24
N LEU A 10 -26.08 -18.36 0.30
CA LEU A 10 -25.01 -18.45 -0.72
C LEU A 10 -23.72 -17.80 -0.19
N VAL A 11 -23.35 -18.17 1.04
CA VAL A 11 -22.00 -18.00 1.59
C VAL A 11 -21.60 -19.39 2.03
N GLU A 12 -20.95 -20.16 1.14
CA GLU A 12 -20.13 -21.36 1.40
C GLU A 12 -19.98 -22.18 0.11
N ALA A 13 -18.94 -21.89 -0.70
CA ALA A 13 -18.42 -22.83 -1.69
C ALA A 13 -17.07 -22.35 -2.27
N ALA A 14 -16.01 -22.28 -1.46
CA ALA A 14 -14.62 -22.29 -1.95
C ALA A 14 -13.60 -22.48 -0.81
N LEU A 15 -13.75 -23.51 0.02
CA LEU A 15 -12.74 -23.88 1.02
C LEU A 15 -12.53 -25.40 1.04
N HIS A 16 -12.11 -26.00 -0.08
CA HIS A 16 -11.46 -27.32 -0.05
C HIS A 16 -10.59 -27.49 -1.29
N HIS A 17 -9.30 -27.16 -1.15
CA HIS A 17 -8.14 -27.94 -1.61
C HIS A 17 -6.90 -27.04 -1.72
N CYS A 18 -6.20 -26.86 -0.61
CA CYS A 18 -4.77 -26.55 -0.64
C CYS A 18 -4.12 -27.28 0.54
N VAL A 19 -3.74 -28.55 0.30
CA VAL A 19 -2.88 -29.30 1.21
C VAL A 19 -1.47 -28.79 0.97
N VAL A 20 -0.97 -27.93 1.84
CA VAL A 20 0.44 -27.50 1.83
C VAL A 20 1.24 -28.50 2.65
N ALA A 21 2.15 -29.21 1.99
CA ALA A 21 3.12 -30.09 2.59
C ALA A 21 4.14 -29.29 3.41
N THR A 22 4.42 -29.74 4.64
CA THR A 22 5.52 -29.21 5.46
C THR A 22 6.83 -29.95 5.16
N PRO A 23 8.02 -29.30 5.17
CA PRO A 23 9.28 -30.01 5.03
C PRO A 23 9.67 -30.68 6.36
N ARG A 24 9.81 -32.01 6.34
CA ARG A 24 10.47 -32.78 7.41
C ARG A 24 11.99 -32.59 7.32
N TRP A 25 12.57 -32.00 8.35
CA TRP A 25 14.01 -32.09 8.61
C TRP A 25 14.35 -33.53 9.04
N GLY A 26 15.20 -34.20 8.27
CA GLY A 26 15.64 -35.56 8.51
C GLY A 26 16.66 -35.65 9.64
N SER A 27 16.36 -36.46 10.66
CA SER A 27 17.30 -36.88 11.69
C SER A 27 17.95 -38.22 11.31
N TYR A 28 19.25 -38.31 11.60
CA TYR A 28 20.09 -39.49 11.43
C TYR A 28 19.51 -40.74 12.10
N ALA A 29 19.51 -41.85 11.38
CA ALA A 29 19.21 -43.18 11.91
C ALA A 29 20.28 -43.64 12.92
N ARG A 30 19.84 -44.21 14.05
CA ARG A 30 20.65 -45.10 14.89
C ARG A 30 19.91 -46.41 15.20
N SER A 31 20.72 -47.46 15.28
CA SER A 31 20.42 -48.91 15.33
C SER A 31 19.67 -49.38 16.59
N PRO A 32 18.87 -50.46 16.52
CA PRO A 32 17.91 -50.85 17.56
C PRO A 32 18.49 -51.81 18.61
N HIS A 33 19.55 -51.46 19.35
CA HIS A 33 19.96 -52.22 20.55
C HIS A 33 20.72 -51.35 21.55
N ASP A 34 20.01 -50.56 22.37
CA ASP A 34 20.50 -50.18 23.69
C ASP A 34 19.32 -50.06 24.67
N ARG A 35 19.27 -50.95 25.65
CA ARG A 35 18.25 -51.00 26.71
C ARG A 35 18.90 -50.60 28.03
N ARG A 36 19.24 -49.32 28.23
CA ARG A 36 19.63 -48.81 29.55
C ARG A 36 19.20 -47.36 29.75
N GLY A 37 18.31 -47.17 30.73
CA GLY A 37 18.01 -45.88 31.38
C GLY A 37 17.01 -44.99 30.64
N LEU A 38 15.71 -45.24 30.84
CA LEU A 38 14.70 -44.21 30.59
C LEU A 38 14.68 -43.24 31.77
N PRO A 39 14.93 -41.93 31.59
CA PRO A 39 14.54 -40.94 32.59
C PRO A 39 13.01 -40.93 32.67
N GLN A 40 12.47 -40.83 33.88
CA GLN A 40 11.03 -40.63 34.08
C GLN A 40 10.58 -39.39 33.31
N LEU A 41 9.56 -39.56 32.45
CA LEU A 41 8.82 -38.46 31.86
C LEU A 41 8.11 -37.75 33.01
N VAL A 42 8.63 -36.59 33.40
CA VAL A 42 7.86 -35.62 34.15
C VAL A 42 6.91 -35.01 33.13
N GLU A 43 5.62 -35.30 33.28
CA GLU A 43 4.56 -34.62 32.53
C GLU A 43 4.51 -33.18 33.05
N ASP A 44 5.28 -32.31 32.42
CA ASP A 44 5.18 -30.86 32.61
C ASP A 44 3.99 -30.36 31.77
N GLU A 45 2.78 -30.47 32.33
CA GLU A 45 1.54 -29.83 31.82
C GLU A 45 1.56 -28.30 32.01
N ALA A 46 2.72 -27.65 31.80
CA ALA A 46 2.95 -26.23 32.03
C ALA A 46 3.70 -25.55 30.88
N ALA A 47 3.29 -25.84 29.64
CA ALA A 47 3.78 -25.13 28.45
C ALA A 47 2.70 -24.98 27.35
N LEU A 48 1.44 -24.84 27.75
CA LEU A 48 0.35 -24.38 26.89
C LEU A 48 -0.23 -23.03 27.39
N ASP A 49 0.57 -22.28 28.14
CA ASP A 49 0.28 -20.88 28.41
C ASP A 49 0.64 -20.05 27.18
N GLU A 50 -0.44 -19.64 26.50
CA GLU A 50 -0.58 -18.34 25.86
C GLU A 50 0.62 -17.89 24.99
N MET A 51 0.58 -18.26 23.71
CA MET A 51 0.96 -17.30 22.68
C MET A 51 -0.06 -16.17 22.69
N THR A 52 0.06 -15.28 23.68
CA THR A 52 -0.52 -13.95 23.61
C THR A 52 0.09 -13.32 22.35
N PRO A 53 -0.70 -12.87 21.36
CA PRO A 53 -0.16 -12.05 20.29
C PRO A 53 0.57 -10.89 20.97
N CYS A 54 1.83 -10.65 20.59
CA CYS A 54 2.54 -9.45 20.99
C CYS A 54 1.58 -8.28 20.74
N GLY A 55 1.20 -7.58 21.83
CA GLY A 55 0.07 -6.66 21.84
C GLY A 55 0.02 -5.82 20.58
N VAL A 56 -1.02 -6.06 19.78
CA VAL A 56 -1.45 -5.21 18.68
C VAL A 56 -1.58 -3.80 19.23
N ASP A 57 -0.64 -2.94 18.86
CA ASP A 57 -0.71 -1.52 19.10
C ASP A 57 -1.99 -1.02 18.40
N GLU A 58 -3.01 -0.65 19.18
CA GLU A 58 -4.36 -0.27 18.70
C GLU A 58 -4.33 0.89 17.69
N ARG A 59 -3.17 1.51 17.47
CA ARG A 59 -2.95 2.60 16.51
C ARG A 59 -2.03 2.22 15.36
N CYS A 60 -1.87 0.95 15.02
CA CYS A 60 -1.03 0.50 13.91
C CYS A 60 -1.80 0.42 12.58
N ILE A 61 -1.25 1.04 11.54
CA ILE A 61 -1.74 0.98 10.16
C ILE A 61 -0.63 0.43 9.27
N TYR A 62 -0.92 -0.63 8.52
CA TYR A 62 0.06 -1.25 7.64
C TYR A 62 0.09 -0.56 6.26
N PHE A 63 1.22 0.01 5.88
CA PHE A 63 1.46 0.50 4.53
C PHE A 63 1.94 -0.64 3.64
N VAL A 64 1.06 -1.04 2.72
CA VAL A 64 1.31 -2.16 1.80
C VAL A 64 1.90 -1.63 0.50
N THR A 65 3.20 -1.87 0.30
CA THR A 65 3.93 -1.46 -0.91
C THR A 65 5.17 -2.34 -1.09
N GLY A 66 5.56 -2.62 -2.34
CA GLY A 66 6.87 -3.20 -2.66
C GLY A 66 7.93 -2.16 -3.05
N ASN A 67 7.61 -0.86 -2.90
CA ASN A 67 8.45 0.24 -3.35
C ASN A 67 9.09 0.98 -2.17
N ALA A 68 10.36 0.68 -1.91
CA ALA A 68 11.18 1.27 -0.84
C ALA A 68 11.28 2.81 -0.92
N LYS A 69 11.20 3.41 -2.13
CA LYS A 69 11.23 4.86 -2.28
C LYS A 69 9.92 5.52 -1.87
N LYS A 70 8.77 4.86 -2.13
CA LYS A 70 7.47 5.30 -1.60
C LYS A 70 7.47 5.21 -0.08
N GLU A 71 7.97 4.10 0.46
CA GLU A 71 8.11 3.91 1.91
C GLU A 71 8.94 5.03 2.55
N GLN A 72 10.11 5.34 1.99
CA GLN A 72 10.96 6.42 2.48
C GLN A 72 10.22 7.78 2.48
N GLU A 73 9.51 8.13 1.41
CA GLU A 73 8.74 9.37 1.37
C GLU A 73 7.61 9.40 2.39
N VAL A 74 6.83 8.32 2.52
CA VAL A 74 5.74 8.22 3.51
C VAL A 74 6.28 8.36 4.92
N ASN A 75 7.37 7.66 5.25
CA ASN A 75 8.00 7.72 6.56
C ASN A 75 8.51 9.13 6.89
N LEU A 76 9.09 9.84 5.91
CA LEU A 76 9.53 11.22 6.09
C LEU A 76 8.34 12.17 6.27
N ILE A 77 7.28 12.05 5.47
CA ILE A 77 6.09 12.90 5.58
C ILE A 77 5.41 12.69 6.93
N LEU A 78 5.31 11.44 7.40
CA LEU A 78 4.70 11.09 8.69
C LEU A 78 5.65 11.21 9.89
N SER A 79 6.90 11.63 9.68
CA SER A 79 7.84 11.92 10.77
C SER A 79 7.53 13.25 11.48
N ASP A 80 6.75 14.11 10.82
CA ASP A 80 6.16 15.28 11.43
C ASP A 80 5.20 14.84 12.55
N GLN A 81 5.43 15.30 13.78
CA GLN A 81 4.63 14.91 14.94
C GLN A 81 3.17 15.35 14.78
N ASP A 82 2.91 16.42 14.04
CA ASP A 82 1.56 16.86 13.72
C ASP A 82 0.88 15.90 12.73
N LEU A 83 1.62 15.00 12.07
CA LEU A 83 1.09 14.05 11.10
C LEU A 83 1.05 12.59 11.60
N ARG A 84 1.37 12.32 12.86
CA ARG A 84 1.51 10.95 13.40
C ARG A 84 0.51 10.59 14.52
N PRO A 85 -0.82 10.59 14.28
CA PRO A 85 -1.77 10.07 15.27
C PRO A 85 -1.74 8.52 15.38
N PHE A 86 -1.07 7.85 14.43
CA PHE A 86 -0.96 6.40 14.34
C PHE A 86 0.48 6.00 13.96
N ARG A 87 0.82 4.75 14.29
CA ARG A 87 2.05 4.09 13.86
C ARG A 87 1.83 3.50 12.47
N VAL A 88 2.78 3.72 11.56
CA VAL A 88 2.77 3.07 10.24
C VAL A 88 3.84 1.99 10.21
N GLU A 89 3.45 0.78 9.85
CA GLU A 89 4.35 -0.34 9.59
C GLU A 89 4.35 -0.71 8.12
N HIS A 90 5.51 -1.05 7.58
CA HIS A 90 5.63 -1.44 6.17
C HIS A 90 5.39 -2.94 5.98
N VAL A 91 4.61 -3.30 4.95
CA VAL A 91 4.41 -4.68 4.52
C VAL A 91 4.71 -4.80 3.03
N ASP A 92 5.74 -5.59 2.71
CA ASP A 92 6.03 -5.97 1.33
C ASP A 92 5.11 -7.12 0.91
N LEU A 93 4.05 -6.79 0.20
CA LEU A 93 3.09 -7.76 -0.33
C LEU A 93 2.84 -7.47 -1.80
N ASP A 94 3.06 -8.50 -2.63
CA ASP A 94 2.75 -8.44 -4.05
C ASP A 94 1.22 -8.44 -4.27
N LEU A 95 0.69 -7.32 -4.72
CA LEU A 95 -0.73 -7.12 -5.01
C LEU A 95 -0.94 -6.97 -6.53
N PRO A 96 -2.10 -7.38 -7.06
CA PRO A 96 -2.38 -7.23 -8.48
C PRO A 96 -2.38 -5.74 -8.89
N GLU A 97 -1.70 -5.43 -9.99
CA GLU A 97 -1.75 -4.10 -10.62
C GLU A 97 -2.95 -4.07 -11.58
N LEU A 98 -4.09 -3.61 -11.06
CA LEU A 98 -5.37 -3.63 -11.77
C LEU A 98 -5.43 -2.56 -12.87
N GLN A 99 -6.34 -2.75 -13.83
CA GLN A 99 -6.63 -1.78 -14.89
C GLN A 99 -7.98 -1.11 -14.64
N GLY A 100 -8.10 0.16 -15.02
CA GLY A 100 -9.31 0.94 -14.82
C GLY A 100 -9.02 2.39 -14.46
N GLU A 101 -10.01 3.03 -13.85
CA GLU A 101 -9.88 4.39 -13.34
C GLU A 101 -9.08 4.39 -12.02
N PRO A 102 -8.29 5.45 -11.73
CA PRO A 102 -7.41 5.48 -10.57
C PRO A 102 -8.10 5.21 -9.22
N LEU A 103 -9.34 5.68 -9.06
CA LEU A 103 -10.09 5.48 -7.82
C LEU A 103 -10.54 4.02 -7.65
N ASP A 104 -10.93 3.36 -8.73
CA ASP A 104 -11.42 1.98 -8.70
C ASP A 104 -10.26 1.01 -8.46
N ILE A 105 -9.12 1.27 -9.13
CA ILE A 105 -7.87 0.56 -8.88
C ILE A 105 -7.49 0.65 -7.40
N ALA A 106 -7.47 1.85 -6.82
CA ALA A 106 -7.06 2.05 -5.44
C ALA A 106 -7.99 1.35 -4.44
N ARG A 107 -9.31 1.40 -4.65
CA ARG A 107 -10.27 0.70 -3.77
C ARG A 107 -10.07 -0.81 -3.82
N GLU A 108 -10.02 -1.39 -5.00
CA GLU A 108 -9.91 -2.85 -5.11
C GLU A 108 -8.55 -3.33 -4.61
N LYS A 109 -7.45 -2.60 -4.90
CA LYS A 109 -6.13 -2.89 -4.34
C LYS A 109 -6.13 -2.84 -2.81
N CYS A 110 -6.80 -1.86 -2.22
CA CYS A 110 -6.95 -1.74 -0.77
C CYS A 110 -7.78 -2.89 -0.19
N ARG A 111 -8.86 -3.30 -0.86
CA ARG A 111 -9.69 -4.43 -0.47
C ARG A 111 -8.88 -5.74 -0.47
N CYS A 112 -8.10 -5.98 -1.53
CA CYS A 112 -7.19 -7.11 -1.60
C CYS A 112 -6.11 -7.06 -0.51
N ALA A 113 -5.55 -5.88 -0.23
CA ALA A 113 -4.55 -5.70 0.81
C ALA A 113 -5.13 -6.04 2.19
N ALA A 114 -6.28 -5.47 2.54
CA ALA A 114 -6.94 -5.70 3.82
C ALA A 114 -7.27 -7.20 4.01
N GLN A 115 -7.80 -7.84 2.96
CA GLN A 115 -8.08 -9.28 2.96
C GLN A 115 -6.84 -10.15 3.19
N ARG A 116 -5.64 -9.72 2.79
CA ARG A 116 -4.41 -10.51 2.94
C ARG A 116 -3.66 -10.22 4.22
N VAL A 117 -3.67 -8.96 4.66
CA VAL A 117 -3.01 -8.52 5.90
C VAL A 117 -3.87 -8.84 7.13
N GLN A 118 -5.20 -8.90 6.97
CA GLN A 118 -6.15 -9.10 8.08
C GLN A 118 -6.05 -8.02 9.17
N ALA A 119 -5.73 -6.78 8.78
CA ALA A 119 -5.63 -5.64 9.68
C ALA A 119 -5.91 -4.33 8.92
N SER A 120 -5.81 -3.20 9.62
CA SER A 120 -5.92 -1.88 9.01
C SER A 120 -4.75 -1.61 8.05
N VAL A 121 -5.08 -1.14 6.85
CA VAL A 121 -4.10 -0.97 5.76
C VAL A 121 -4.26 0.36 5.05
N ILE A 122 -3.14 0.88 4.57
CA ILE A 122 -3.10 1.86 3.49
C ILE A 122 -2.36 1.29 2.29
N VAL A 123 -2.88 1.59 1.10
CA VAL A 123 -2.19 1.37 -0.19
C VAL A 123 -2.11 2.69 -0.94
N GLU A 124 -1.16 2.80 -1.85
CA GLU A 124 -0.98 4.02 -2.65
C GLU A 124 -0.58 3.71 -4.09
N ASP A 125 -1.32 4.30 -5.03
CA ASP A 125 -0.94 4.36 -6.44
C ASP A 125 -0.67 5.78 -6.92
N THR A 126 0.33 5.88 -7.80
CA THR A 126 0.81 7.15 -8.33
C THR A 126 0.55 7.18 -9.84
N SER A 127 -0.08 8.25 -10.30
CA SER A 127 -0.33 8.53 -11.71
C SER A 127 0.44 9.76 -12.17
N LEU A 128 0.88 9.75 -13.43
CA LEU A 128 1.32 10.95 -14.15
C LEU A 128 0.45 11.11 -15.39
N CYS A 129 -0.25 12.24 -15.46
CA CYS A 129 -1.33 12.47 -16.39
C CYS A 129 -0.98 13.64 -17.31
N PHE A 130 -0.83 13.39 -18.61
CA PHE A 130 -0.57 14.45 -19.59
C PHE A 130 -1.89 14.99 -20.14
N ASN A 131 -2.11 16.30 -20.03
CA ASN A 131 -3.37 16.91 -20.47
C ASN A 131 -3.57 16.75 -21.98
N ALA A 132 -2.50 16.89 -22.77
CA ALA A 132 -2.50 16.66 -24.22
C ALA A 132 -2.84 15.21 -24.65
N LEU A 133 -2.78 14.25 -23.71
CA LEU A 133 -3.14 12.85 -23.92
C LEU A 133 -4.38 12.44 -23.10
N ASN A 134 -5.24 13.41 -22.75
CA ASN A 134 -6.45 13.18 -21.96
C ASN A 134 -6.20 12.42 -20.64
N GLY A 135 -5.07 12.71 -19.99
CA GLY A 135 -4.71 12.11 -18.71
C GLY A 135 -3.88 10.82 -18.79
N MET A 136 -3.60 10.30 -20.00
CA MET A 136 -2.65 9.20 -20.17
C MET A 136 -1.20 9.68 -19.97
N PRO A 137 -0.26 8.82 -19.55
CA PRO A 137 -0.42 7.39 -19.23
C PRO A 137 -1.15 7.11 -17.91
N GLY A 138 -1.34 8.10 -17.06
CA GLY A 138 -2.17 8.00 -15.85
C GLY A 138 -1.69 6.90 -14.90
N PRO A 139 -2.56 5.98 -14.46
CA PRO A 139 -2.19 4.91 -13.52
C PRO A 139 -1.19 3.91 -14.12
N TYR A 140 -1.01 3.90 -15.44
CA TYR A 140 -0.11 2.98 -16.14
C TYR A 140 1.34 3.49 -16.21
N ILE A 141 1.64 4.64 -15.59
CA ILE A 141 2.94 5.31 -15.72
C ILE A 141 4.15 4.42 -15.40
N LYS A 142 4.04 3.49 -14.44
CA LYS A 142 5.11 2.51 -14.11
C LYS A 142 5.59 1.75 -15.34
N TRP A 143 4.65 1.28 -16.16
CA TRP A 143 4.93 0.52 -17.37
C TRP A 143 5.53 1.39 -18.47
N PHE A 144 5.05 2.63 -18.61
CA PHE A 144 5.60 3.58 -19.56
C PHE A 144 7.05 3.96 -19.21
N VAL A 145 7.33 4.31 -17.94
CA VAL A 145 8.71 4.55 -17.48
C VAL A 145 9.60 3.36 -17.80
N SER A 146 9.15 2.13 -17.51
CA SER A 146 9.94 0.92 -17.77
C SER A 146 10.19 0.65 -19.26
N ALA A 147 9.24 1.00 -20.13
CA ALA A 147 9.30 0.68 -21.55
C ALA A 147 10.08 1.72 -22.35
N VAL A 148 9.87 3.01 -22.05
CA VAL A 148 10.40 4.12 -22.88
C VAL A 148 11.34 5.04 -22.13
N GLY A 149 11.47 4.90 -20.82
CA GLY A 149 12.29 5.79 -20.00
C GLY A 149 11.76 7.23 -19.96
N ASN A 150 12.53 8.12 -19.33
CA ASN A 150 12.15 9.52 -19.17
C ASN A 150 12.24 10.30 -20.49
N ASP A 151 13.25 10.02 -21.33
CA ASP A 151 13.34 10.59 -22.68
C ASP A 151 12.13 10.21 -23.53
N GLY A 152 11.78 8.92 -23.55
CA GLY A 152 10.63 8.45 -24.31
C GLY A 152 9.30 9.01 -23.80
N LEU A 153 9.14 9.20 -22.49
CA LEU A 153 7.96 9.87 -21.92
C LEU A 153 7.85 11.32 -22.37
N PHE A 154 8.96 12.06 -22.43
CA PHE A 154 8.99 13.41 -22.99
C PHE A 154 8.65 13.40 -24.49
N ASP A 155 9.19 12.44 -25.24
CA ASP A 155 8.95 12.27 -26.67
C ASP A 155 7.50 11.89 -27.01
N LEU A 156 6.74 11.28 -26.09
CA LEU A 156 5.29 11.06 -26.29
C LEU A 156 4.51 12.36 -26.50
N LEU A 157 5.06 13.48 -26.03
CA LEU A 157 4.49 14.80 -26.23
C LEU A 157 5.09 15.53 -27.43
N ALA A 158 5.98 14.92 -28.21
CA ALA A 158 6.53 15.52 -29.43
C ALA A 158 5.39 15.95 -30.37
N GLY A 159 5.45 17.21 -30.83
CA GLY A 159 4.39 17.81 -31.65
C GLY A 159 3.13 18.27 -30.91
N LYS A 160 3.02 18.07 -29.59
CA LYS A 160 1.98 18.69 -28.76
C LYS A 160 2.43 20.06 -28.27
N GLU A 161 1.63 21.08 -28.49
CA GLU A 161 1.86 22.43 -27.92
C GLU A 161 1.65 22.42 -26.40
N ASP A 162 0.61 21.72 -25.95
CA ASP A 162 0.32 21.54 -24.53
C ASP A 162 1.29 20.54 -23.90
N LYS A 163 2.11 21.04 -22.97
CA LYS A 163 3.02 20.25 -22.12
C LYS A 163 2.55 20.16 -20.68
N THR A 164 1.36 20.68 -20.38
CA THR A 164 0.83 20.65 -19.03
C THR A 164 0.47 19.23 -18.62
N ALA A 165 0.72 18.94 -17.35
CA ALA A 165 0.51 17.63 -16.76
C ALA A 165 0.14 17.80 -15.30
N TYR A 166 -0.36 16.73 -14.69
CA TYR A 166 -0.46 16.65 -13.25
C TYR A 166 -0.03 15.26 -12.78
N CYS A 167 0.55 15.22 -11.60
CA CYS A 167 0.75 13.97 -10.89
C CYS A 167 -0.31 13.81 -9.81
N GLN A 168 -0.73 12.58 -9.58
CA GLN A 168 -1.78 12.23 -8.63
C GLN A 168 -1.33 11.06 -7.77
N CYS A 169 -1.47 11.21 -6.45
CA CYS A 169 -1.39 10.13 -5.47
C CYS A 169 -2.82 9.78 -5.10
N THR A 170 -3.18 8.51 -5.25
CA THR A 170 -4.46 7.95 -4.79
C THR A 170 -4.15 7.01 -3.64
N LEU A 171 -4.35 7.49 -2.42
CA LEU A 171 -4.18 6.71 -1.20
C LEU A 171 -5.51 6.12 -0.80
N ALA A 172 -5.57 4.81 -0.57
CA ALA A 172 -6.76 4.14 -0.08
C ALA A 172 -6.50 3.50 1.27
N PHE A 173 -7.43 3.69 2.20
CA PHE A 173 -7.40 3.20 3.57
C PHE A 173 -8.55 2.23 3.81
N SER A 174 -8.27 1.14 4.52
CA SER A 174 -9.29 0.28 5.10
C SER A 174 -8.96 0.01 6.56
N PRO A 175 -9.93 0.09 7.49
CA PRO A 175 -9.71 -0.31 8.88
C PRO A 175 -9.57 -1.84 9.05
N GLY A 176 -9.97 -2.63 8.04
CA GLY A 176 -9.81 -4.08 8.04
C GLY A 176 -10.60 -4.80 6.93
N PRO A 177 -10.52 -6.13 6.83
CA PRO A 177 -11.29 -6.91 5.86
C PRO A 177 -12.79 -6.59 5.86
N GLY A 178 -13.39 -6.48 4.68
CA GLY A 178 -14.83 -6.27 4.51
C GLY A 178 -15.32 -4.83 4.69
N ALA A 179 -14.52 -3.94 5.29
CA ALA A 179 -14.80 -2.51 5.32
C ALA A 179 -14.67 -1.89 3.92
N GLU A 180 -15.49 -0.88 3.63
CA GLU A 180 -15.41 -0.16 2.36
C GLU A 180 -14.23 0.82 2.36
N PRO A 181 -13.28 0.72 1.40
CA PRO A 181 -12.10 1.57 1.41
C PRO A 181 -12.42 3.06 1.23
N LEU A 182 -11.81 3.88 2.08
CA LEU A 182 -11.82 5.34 1.96
C LEU A 182 -10.66 5.77 1.06
N VAL A 183 -10.90 6.73 0.17
CA VAL A 183 -9.90 7.18 -0.81
C VAL A 183 -9.58 8.65 -0.64
N PHE A 184 -8.28 8.96 -0.59
CA PHE A 184 -7.73 10.29 -0.43
C PHE A 184 -6.84 10.61 -1.62
N VAL A 185 -7.20 11.66 -2.37
CA VAL A 185 -6.50 12.05 -3.59
C VAL A 185 -5.67 13.30 -3.35
N GLY A 186 -4.38 13.23 -3.58
CA GLY A 186 -3.49 14.38 -3.68
C GLY A 186 -3.08 14.59 -5.13
N ARG A 187 -3.12 15.84 -5.60
CA ARG A 187 -2.76 16.20 -6.98
C ARG A 187 -1.78 17.36 -6.95
N THR A 188 -0.79 17.35 -7.83
CA THR A 188 0.10 18.48 -8.08
C THR A 188 0.16 18.75 -9.59
N ASP A 189 -0.26 19.94 -9.98
CA ASP A 189 -0.21 20.42 -11.37
C ASP A 189 1.19 20.92 -11.72
N GLY A 190 1.55 20.78 -13.00
CA GLY A 190 2.87 21.12 -13.51
C GLY A 190 2.96 20.98 -15.02
N ARG A 191 4.18 20.75 -15.49
CA ARG A 191 4.49 20.54 -16.91
C ARG A 191 5.59 19.50 -17.09
N VAL A 192 5.58 18.89 -18.27
CA VAL A 192 6.62 17.95 -18.70
C VAL A 192 7.77 18.71 -19.36
N VAL A 193 9.01 18.36 -19.01
CA VAL A 193 10.26 18.93 -19.52
C VAL A 193 11.20 17.84 -19.99
N PRO A 194 12.25 18.16 -20.78
CA PRO A 194 13.35 17.23 -21.02
C PRO A 194 13.92 16.73 -19.68
N PRO A 195 14.39 15.47 -19.59
CA PRO A 195 14.87 14.92 -18.34
C PRO A 195 16.05 15.71 -17.78
N GLU A 196 15.93 16.17 -16.52
CA GLU A 196 16.98 16.88 -15.80
C GLU A 196 17.09 16.38 -14.36
N GLY A 197 18.33 16.37 -13.83
CA GLY A 197 18.65 15.90 -12.48
C GLY A 197 19.05 14.42 -12.40
N GLU A 198 19.82 14.08 -11.36
CA GLU A 198 20.31 12.71 -11.10
C GLU A 198 19.55 12.00 -9.95
N GLY A 199 18.61 12.71 -9.30
CA GLY A 199 17.85 12.23 -8.15
C GLY A 199 16.42 11.78 -8.45
N GLY A 200 15.68 11.46 -7.38
CA GLY A 200 14.27 11.06 -7.46
C GLY A 200 14.02 9.62 -7.93
N PHE A 201 12.80 9.35 -8.41
CA PHE A 201 12.44 8.06 -8.98
C PHE A 201 11.32 8.11 -10.02
N GLY A 202 11.32 7.10 -10.87
CA GLY A 202 10.36 7.00 -11.97
C GLY A 202 10.53 8.20 -12.91
N TRP A 203 9.47 9.00 -13.00
CA TRP A 203 9.32 10.13 -13.89
C TRP A 203 9.68 11.48 -13.25
N ASP A 204 10.22 11.49 -12.03
CA ASP A 204 10.55 12.71 -11.30
C ASP A 204 11.44 13.69 -12.10
N ALA A 205 12.34 13.18 -12.95
CA ALA A 205 13.27 13.99 -13.75
C ALA A 205 12.60 14.82 -14.86
N ILE A 206 11.35 14.52 -15.22
CA ILE A 206 10.64 15.18 -16.33
C ILE A 206 9.48 16.05 -15.89
N PHE A 207 9.18 16.13 -14.58
CA PHE A 207 8.01 16.85 -14.09
C PHE A 207 8.41 18.06 -13.25
N VAL A 208 8.10 19.25 -13.77
CA VAL A 208 8.24 20.52 -13.04
C VAL A 208 6.88 20.92 -12.47
N PRO A 209 6.70 20.92 -11.14
CA PRO A 209 5.46 21.38 -10.52
C PRO A 209 5.29 22.90 -10.71
N ASN A 210 4.04 23.36 -10.79
CA ASN A 210 3.72 24.77 -10.93
C ASN A 210 4.32 25.60 -9.79
N GLY A 211 4.91 26.75 -10.13
CA GLY A 211 5.58 27.65 -9.18
C GLY A 211 7.03 27.27 -8.87
N MET A 212 7.56 26.20 -9.46
CA MET A 212 8.95 25.78 -9.32
C MET A 212 9.69 25.86 -10.65
N GLU A 213 11.01 25.96 -10.59
CA GLU A 213 11.87 26.04 -11.78
C GLU A 213 12.52 24.70 -12.14
N MET A 214 12.61 23.78 -11.18
CA MET A 214 13.32 22.51 -11.31
C MET A 214 12.35 21.31 -11.30
N PRO A 215 12.70 20.19 -11.93
CA PRO A 215 11.90 18.97 -11.85
C PRO A 215 12.01 18.34 -10.46
N PHE A 216 11.06 17.48 -10.09
CA PHE A 216 11.11 16.75 -8.82
C PHE A 216 12.42 15.98 -8.62
N GLY A 217 12.99 15.42 -9.69
CA GLY A 217 14.24 14.64 -9.63
C GLY A 217 15.47 15.46 -9.25
N ALA A 218 15.39 16.79 -9.37
CA ALA A 218 16.43 17.73 -8.97
C ALA A 218 16.17 18.41 -7.62
N MET A 219 15.04 18.10 -6.95
CA MET A 219 14.71 18.69 -5.65
C MET A 219 15.22 17.82 -4.49
N PRO A 220 15.65 18.44 -3.37
CA PRO A 220 15.75 17.73 -2.10
C PRO A 220 14.42 17.08 -1.73
N ILE A 221 14.46 15.91 -1.11
CA ILE A 221 13.26 15.13 -0.75
C ILE A 221 12.35 15.92 0.19
N GLU A 222 12.91 16.73 1.08
CA GLU A 222 12.18 17.60 2.01
C GLU A 222 11.40 18.67 1.25
N THR A 223 12.02 19.31 0.25
CA THR A 223 11.35 20.31 -0.60
C THR A 223 10.26 19.67 -1.44
N LYS A 224 10.54 18.51 -2.05
CA LYS A 224 9.54 17.74 -2.80
C LYS A 224 8.34 17.41 -1.92
N ASN A 225 8.57 16.92 -0.71
CA ASN A 225 7.51 16.49 0.22
C ASN A 225 6.62 17.65 0.70
N GLN A 226 7.04 18.91 0.61
CA GLN A 226 6.16 20.04 0.93
C GLN A 226 5.06 20.28 -0.13
N ILE A 227 5.32 19.90 -1.38
CA ILE A 227 4.45 20.22 -2.52
C ILE A 227 3.96 18.99 -3.29
N SER A 228 4.40 17.80 -2.91
CA SER A 228 4.12 16.56 -3.64
C SER A 228 2.66 16.14 -3.53
N HIS A 229 2.19 15.49 -4.59
CA HIS A 229 0.89 14.84 -4.66
C HIS A 229 0.72 13.82 -3.52
N ARG A 230 1.79 13.08 -3.17
CA ARG A 230 1.80 12.13 -2.04
C ARG A 230 1.57 12.81 -0.69
N ALA A 231 2.29 13.89 -0.40
CA ALA A 231 2.10 14.64 0.84
C ALA A 231 0.68 15.20 0.95
N ARG A 232 0.13 15.73 -0.15
CA ARG A 232 -1.27 16.22 -0.20
C ARG A 232 -2.29 15.11 0.10
N ALA A 233 -2.06 13.89 -0.39
CA ALA A 233 -2.94 12.75 -0.11
C ALA A 233 -2.84 12.32 1.36
N LEU A 234 -1.62 12.19 1.89
CA LEU A 234 -1.37 11.84 3.29
C LEU A 234 -1.93 12.89 4.25
N GLN A 235 -1.80 14.19 3.96
CA GLN A 235 -2.39 15.25 4.77
C GLN A 235 -3.91 15.13 4.86
N LYS A 236 -4.58 14.81 3.74
CA LYS A 236 -6.04 14.56 3.74
C LYS A 236 -6.41 13.34 4.57
N PHE A 237 -5.64 12.26 4.45
CA PHE A 237 -5.82 11.06 5.24
C PHE A 237 -5.63 11.33 6.75
N VAL A 238 -4.53 11.96 7.13
CA VAL A 238 -4.26 12.32 8.53
C VAL A 238 -5.34 13.25 9.09
N ALA A 239 -5.76 14.26 8.33
CA ALA A 239 -6.84 15.15 8.75
C ALA A 239 -8.15 14.37 8.99
N HIS A 240 -8.46 13.41 8.13
CA HIS A 240 -9.59 12.51 8.32
C HIS A 240 -9.43 11.66 9.59
N CYS A 241 -8.23 11.11 9.83
CA CYS A 241 -7.98 10.31 11.03
C CYS A 241 -8.12 11.10 12.33
N LYS A 242 -7.61 12.33 12.36
CA LYS A 242 -7.77 13.22 13.53
C LYS A 242 -9.23 13.60 13.78
N HIS A 243 -10.00 13.83 12.71
CA HIS A 243 -11.40 14.23 12.84
C HIS A 243 -12.31 13.06 13.29
N ASN A 244 -11.91 11.83 13.01
CA ASN A 244 -12.70 10.62 13.27
C ASN A 244 -11.94 9.62 14.15
N GLU A 245 -11.12 10.11 15.09
CA GLU A 245 -10.18 9.27 15.86
C GLU A 245 -10.91 8.13 16.56
N ASP A 246 -11.95 8.41 17.35
CA ASP A 246 -12.70 7.40 18.10
C ASP A 246 -13.30 6.32 17.17
N ALA A 247 -13.93 6.73 16.07
CA ALA A 247 -14.57 5.82 15.13
C ALA A 247 -13.56 4.95 14.38
N ILE A 248 -12.42 5.51 14.00
CA ILE A 248 -11.36 4.75 13.33
C ILE A 248 -10.72 3.77 14.32
N MET A 249 -10.45 4.18 15.55
CA MET A 249 -9.86 3.30 16.56
C MET A 249 -10.82 2.17 16.94
N GLU A 250 -12.13 2.41 17.01
CA GLU A 250 -13.14 1.35 17.19
C GLU A 250 -13.15 0.35 16.02
N LEU A 251 -13.04 0.83 14.78
CA LEU A 251 -12.99 -0.04 13.61
C LEU A 251 -11.67 -0.81 13.53
N ILE A 252 -10.54 -0.21 13.91
CA ILE A 252 -9.23 -0.87 13.94
C ILE A 252 -9.20 -1.93 15.05
N SER A 253 -9.71 -1.63 16.24
CA SER A 253 -9.72 -2.57 17.38
C SER A 253 -10.55 -3.83 17.13
N THR A 254 -11.46 -3.81 16.15
CA THR A 254 -12.17 -5.00 15.70
C THR A 254 -11.24 -6.02 15.03
N TRP A 255 -10.06 -5.60 14.60
CA TRP A 255 -9.06 -6.39 13.87
C TRP A 255 -7.70 -6.49 14.59
N SER A 256 -7.63 -5.94 15.80
CA SER A 256 -6.51 -6.05 16.73
C SER A 256 -6.67 -7.32 17.57
#